data_AF-A0AAV1JEC3-F1
#
_entry.id   AF-A0AAV1JEC3-F1
#
_cell.length_a   1.000
_cell.length_b   1.000
_cell.length_c   1.000
_cell.angle_alpha   90.00
_cell.angle_beta   90.00
_cell.angle_gamma   90.00
#
_symmetry.space_group_name_H-M   'P 1'
#
loop_
_entity.id
_entity.type
_entity.pdbx_description
1 polymer ?
#
loop_
_entity_poly.entity_id
_entity_poly.type
_entity_poly.pdbx_seq_one_letter_code
_entity_poly.pdbx_strand_id
1 'polypeptide(L)'
;MGYILDDCPTVHACFCSVPLRIGAALVGLIGLLGSAAVLLGFTVAGEDFAKEIGLPGCLVIPLRYLCGISGVLLTAAHILLICGSLHESDALCEVYIWVMVLFWTAIAVLAAVISAFAALEGDVALACIVPAVTMLVILVSFYFTVIVANFRMTLP
;
A
#
# COMPACT_ATOMS: atom_id res chain seq x y z
N MET A 1 -11.16 -2.14 -26.25
CA MET A 1 -10.38 -1.09 -26.94
C MET A 1 -8.96 -1.60 -27.19
N GLY A 2 -8.82 -2.72 -27.91
CA GLY A 2 -7.55 -3.46 -28.02
C GLY A 2 -6.64 -3.07 -29.19
N TYR A 3 -6.90 -1.96 -29.90
CA TYR A 3 -6.21 -1.65 -31.16
C TYR A 3 -5.15 -0.53 -31.07
N ILE A 4 -4.95 0.10 -29.91
CA ILE A 4 -3.97 1.20 -29.75
C ILE A 4 -2.68 0.72 -29.05
N LEU A 5 -2.72 -0.39 -28.31
CA LEU A 5 -1.55 -0.91 -27.60
C LEU A 5 -0.76 -1.97 -28.40
N ASP A 6 -1.39 -2.67 -29.34
CA ASP A 6 -0.71 -3.62 -30.24
C ASP A 6 0.30 -2.93 -31.16
N ASP A 7 0.11 -1.64 -31.46
CA ASP A 7 0.97 -0.84 -32.34
C ASP A 7 1.92 0.11 -31.56
N CYS A 8 2.16 -0.11 -30.26
CA CYS A 8 3.13 0.68 -29.51
C CYS A 8 4.50 -0.02 -29.47
N PRO A 9 5.42 0.26 -30.43
CA PRO A 9 6.68 -0.47 -30.58
C PRO A 9 7.61 -0.34 -29.36
N THR A 10 7.37 0.63 -28.48
CA THR A 10 8.15 0.86 -27.26
C THR A 10 7.89 -0.16 -26.15
N VAL A 11 6.75 -0.87 -26.15
CA VAL A 11 6.45 -1.91 -25.13
C VAL A 11 7.13 -3.24 -25.48
N HIS A 12 7.26 -3.56 -26.78
CA HIS A 12 7.87 -4.81 -27.23
C HIS A 12 9.38 -4.73 -27.53
N ALA A 13 9.95 -3.54 -27.76
CA ALA A 13 11.34 -3.39 -28.23
C ALA A 13 12.35 -2.95 -27.15
N CYS A 14 11.93 -2.67 -25.92
CA CYS A 14 12.86 -2.18 -24.89
C CYS A 14 13.55 -3.37 -24.19
N PHE A 15 14.83 -3.59 -24.49
CA PHE A 15 15.71 -4.62 -23.91
C PHE A 15 15.84 -4.56 -22.36
N CYS A 16 15.22 -3.57 -21.71
CA CYS A 16 15.12 -3.37 -20.25
C CYS A 16 13.67 -3.44 -19.72
N SER A 17 12.70 -3.91 -20.50
CA SER A 17 11.34 -4.15 -20.01
C SER A 17 11.38 -5.29 -19.00
N VAL A 18 11.32 -4.97 -17.70
CA VAL A 18 10.97 -5.98 -16.70
C VAL A 18 9.67 -6.62 -17.19
N PRO A 19 9.60 -7.95 -17.39
CA PRO A 19 8.36 -8.59 -17.80
C PRO A 19 7.26 -8.18 -16.81
N LEU A 20 6.27 -7.42 -17.28
CA LEU A 20 5.30 -6.71 -16.43
C LEU A 20 4.56 -7.66 -15.49
N ARG A 21 4.39 -8.92 -15.91
CA ARG A 21 3.91 -10.02 -15.09
C ARG A 21 4.77 -10.29 -13.85
N ILE A 22 6.09 -10.39 -14.02
CA ILE A 22 7.04 -10.56 -12.91
C ILE A 22 7.04 -9.30 -12.04
N GLY A 23 6.95 -8.11 -12.66
CA GLY A 23 6.79 -6.84 -11.94
C GLY A 23 5.57 -6.86 -11.00
N ALA A 24 4.40 -7.23 -11.50
CA ALA A 24 3.17 -7.34 -10.71
C ALA A 24 3.29 -8.41 -9.60
N ALA A 25 3.87 -9.57 -9.89
CA ALA A 25 4.10 -10.62 -8.90
C ALA A 25 5.06 -10.16 -7.79
N LEU A 26 6.14 -9.45 -8.13
CA LEU A 26 7.09 -8.89 -7.18
C LEU A 26 6.45 -7.81 -6.30
N VAL A 27 5.60 -6.94 -6.87
CA VAL A 27 4.79 -5.99 -6.08
C VAL A 27 3.93 -6.74 -5.07
N GLY A 28 3.26 -7.82 -5.49
CA GLY A 28 2.50 -8.70 -4.61
C GLY A 28 3.34 -9.25 -3.46
N LEU A 29 4.51 -9.82 -3.75
CA LEU A 29 5.40 -10.40 -2.73
C LEU A 29 5.97 -9.35 -1.77
N ILE A 30 6.44 -8.21 -2.28
CA ILE A 30 6.98 -7.12 -1.46
C ILE A 30 5.90 -6.57 -0.54
N GLY A 31 4.69 -6.36 -1.06
CA GLY A 31 3.61 -5.85 -0.23
C GLY A 31 3.04 -6.88 0.74
N LEU A 32 3.24 -8.20 0.55
CA LEU A 32 3.00 -9.20 1.61
C LEU A 32 3.97 -9.05 2.78
N LEU A 33 5.24 -8.71 2.51
CA LEU A 33 6.18 -8.39 3.58
C LEU A 33 5.77 -7.09 4.29
N GLY A 34 5.31 -6.10 3.52
CA GLY A 34 4.74 -4.86 4.05
C GLY A 34 3.50 -5.09 4.92
N SER A 35 2.57 -5.95 4.48
CA SER A 35 1.35 -6.26 5.24
C SER A 35 1.66 -7.01 6.54
N ALA A 36 2.67 -7.88 6.54
CA ALA A 36 3.18 -8.52 7.75
C ALA A 36 3.71 -7.48 8.77
N ALA A 37 4.44 -6.46 8.30
CA ALA A 37 4.89 -5.36 9.16
C ALA A 37 3.72 -4.57 9.77
N VAL A 38 2.65 -4.33 9.00
CA VAL A 38 1.43 -3.69 9.51
C VAL A 38 0.73 -4.59 10.54
N LEU A 39 0.68 -5.90 10.32
CA LEU A 39 0.12 -6.86 11.29
C LEU A 39 0.90 -6.90 12.61
N LEU A 40 2.21 -6.60 12.62
CA LEU A 40 2.95 -6.45 13.87
C LEU A 40 2.38 -5.34 14.76
N GLY A 41 1.82 -4.29 14.17
CA GLY A 41 1.11 -3.22 14.88
C GLY A 41 -0.14 -3.69 15.64
N PHE A 42 -0.68 -4.87 15.33
CA PHE A 42 -1.78 -5.49 16.08
C PHE A 42 -1.29 -6.26 17.32
N THR A 43 -0.01 -6.63 17.37
CA THR A 43 0.55 -7.43 18.47
C THR A 43 0.80 -6.59 19.72
N VAL A 44 1.08 -7.27 20.85
CA VAL A 44 1.48 -6.59 22.10
C VAL A 44 2.75 -5.74 21.88
N ALA A 45 3.72 -6.26 21.13
CA ALA A 45 4.93 -5.51 20.80
C ALA A 45 4.65 -4.23 20.00
N GLY A 46 3.67 -4.28 19.08
CA GLY A 46 3.24 -3.10 18.33
C GLY A 46 2.55 -2.05 19.21
N GLU A 47 1.77 -2.51 20.19
CA GLU A 47 1.14 -1.65 21.19
C GLU A 47 2.18 -0.96 22.09
N ASP A 48 3.16 -1.71 22.57
CA ASP A 48 4.23 -1.18 23.42
C ASP A 48 5.10 -0.20 22.65
N PHE A 49 5.46 -0.51 21.40
CA PHE A 49 6.17 0.42 20.52
C PHE A 49 5.38 1.71 20.29
N ALA A 50 4.06 1.64 20.07
CA ALA A 50 3.22 2.83 19.91
C ALA A 50 3.25 3.73 21.16
N LYS A 51 3.29 3.15 22.37
CA LYS A 51 3.43 3.92 23.62
C LYS A 51 4.84 4.52 23.74
N GLU A 52 5.88 3.79 23.35
CA GLU A 52 7.27 4.27 23.39
C GLU A 52 7.53 5.47 22.48
N ILE A 53 6.92 5.50 21.29
CA ILE A 53 7.02 6.64 20.36
C ILE A 53 6.15 7.85 20.77
N GLY A 54 5.52 7.81 21.94
CA GLY A 54 4.72 8.90 22.47
C GLY A 54 3.32 9.01 21.87
N LEU A 55 2.77 7.94 21.29
CA LEU A 55 1.42 8.00 20.73
C LEU A 55 0.39 8.23 21.86
N PRO A 56 -0.58 9.14 21.68
CA PRO A 56 -1.62 9.39 22.68
C PRO A 56 -2.33 8.10 23.09
N GLY A 57 -2.47 7.85 24.40
CA GLY A 57 -3.03 6.61 24.92
C GLY A 57 -4.45 6.30 24.42
N CYS A 58 -5.23 7.35 24.10
CA CYS A 58 -6.56 7.21 23.51
C CYS A 58 -6.54 6.66 22.06
N LEU A 59 -5.42 6.77 21.36
CA LEU A 59 -5.23 6.31 19.98
C LEU A 59 -4.58 4.92 19.89
N VAL A 60 -3.87 4.48 20.94
CA VAL A 60 -3.12 3.20 20.94
C VAL A 60 -4.04 2.01 20.65
N ILE A 61 -5.15 1.86 21.38
CA ILE A 61 -6.08 0.74 21.18
C ILE A 61 -6.77 0.80 19.80
N PRO A 62 -7.38 1.94 19.38
CA PRO A 62 -7.94 2.04 18.03
C PRO A 62 -6.93 1.76 16.92
N LEU A 63 -5.70 2.28 17.05
CA LEU A 63 -4.65 2.08 16.06
C LEU A 63 -4.26 0.61 15.95
N ARG A 64 -4.17 -0.10 17.07
CA ARG A 64 -3.90 -1.54 17.09
C ARG A 64 -4.90 -2.33 16.24
N TYR A 65 -6.20 -2.08 16.40
CA TYR A 65 -7.24 -2.74 15.60
C TYR A 65 -7.22 -2.31 14.13
N LEU A 66 -6.96 -1.03 13.86
CA LEU A 66 -6.78 -0.52 12.49
C LEU A 66 -5.62 -1.20 11.78
N CYS A 67 -4.47 -1.37 12.46
CA CYS A 67 -3.33 -2.12 11.94
C CYS A 67 -3.69 -3.59 11.67
N GLY A 68 -4.42 -4.24 12.57
CA GLY A 68 -4.89 -5.62 12.36
C GLY A 68 -5.77 -5.77 11.13
N ILE A 69 -6.83 -4.97 11.04
CA ILE A 69 -7.78 -5.00 9.91
C ILE A 69 -7.06 -4.64 8.60
N SER A 70 -6.28 -3.57 8.60
CA SER A 70 -5.54 -3.12 7.41
C SER A 70 -4.53 -4.17 6.97
N GLY A 71 -3.79 -4.78 7.90
CA GLY A 71 -2.82 -5.83 7.60
C GLY A 71 -3.46 -7.05 6.95
N VAL A 72 -4.63 -7.49 7.41
CA VAL A 72 -5.39 -8.60 6.78
C VAL A 72 -5.87 -8.20 5.38
N LEU A 73 -6.46 -7.02 5.24
CA LEU A 73 -6.97 -6.55 3.94
C LEU A 73 -5.85 -6.37 2.91
N LEU A 74 -4.72 -5.79 3.31
CA LEU A 74 -3.53 -5.67 2.47
C LEU A 74 -2.99 -7.04 2.08
N THR A 75 -2.92 -7.98 3.02
CA THR A 75 -2.49 -9.36 2.74
C THR A 75 -3.39 -10.00 1.69
N ALA A 76 -4.71 -9.89 1.85
CA ALA A 76 -5.67 -10.41 0.89
C ALA A 76 -5.50 -9.75 -0.49
N ALA A 77 -5.37 -8.42 -0.56
CA ALA A 77 -5.19 -7.69 -1.80
C ALA A 77 -3.90 -8.13 -2.53
N HIS A 78 -2.80 -8.33 -1.81
CA HIS A 78 -1.53 -8.74 -2.42
C HIS A 78 -1.54 -10.21 -2.86
N ILE A 79 -2.24 -11.10 -2.15
CA ILE A 79 -2.50 -12.46 -2.64
C ILE A 79 -3.34 -12.42 -3.92
N LEU A 80 -4.40 -11.62 -3.97
CA LEU A 80 -5.23 -11.45 -5.16
C LEU A 80 -4.43 -10.89 -6.34
N LEU A 81 -3.50 -9.96 -6.10
CA LEU A 81 -2.60 -9.46 -7.13
C LEU A 81 -1.67 -10.56 -7.66
N ILE A 82 -1.10 -11.40 -6.79
CA ILE A 82 -0.29 -12.54 -7.21
C ILE A 82 -1.14 -13.47 -8.09
N CYS A 83 -2.35 -13.83 -7.66
CA CYS A 83 -3.28 -14.62 -8.49
C CYS A 83 -3.60 -13.91 -9.82
N GLY A 84 -3.84 -12.60 -9.79
CA GLY A 84 -4.09 -11.78 -10.99
C GLY A 84 -2.91 -11.80 -11.97
N SER A 85 -1.68 -11.76 -11.47
CA SER A 85 -0.46 -11.89 -12.30
C SER A 85 -0.25 -13.31 -12.84
N LEU A 86 -0.67 -14.34 -12.10
CA LEU A 86 -0.51 -15.73 -12.53
C LEU A 86 -1.55 -16.14 -13.57
N HIS A 87 -2.78 -15.65 -13.42
CA HIS A 87 -3.92 -15.96 -14.27
C HIS A 87 -4.22 -14.86 -15.29
N GLU A 88 -3.40 -13.81 -15.37
CA GLU A 88 -3.54 -12.72 -16.33
C GLU A 88 -4.96 -12.09 -16.27
N SER A 89 -5.44 -11.86 -15.04
CA SER A 89 -6.79 -11.39 -14.77
C SER A 89 -6.86 -9.86 -14.59
N ASP A 90 -7.51 -9.20 -15.54
CA ASP A 90 -7.80 -7.75 -15.52
C ASP A 90 -8.56 -7.34 -14.25
N ALA A 91 -9.63 -8.06 -13.92
CA ALA A 91 -10.49 -7.78 -12.78
C ALA A 91 -9.74 -7.82 -11.44
N LEU A 92 -8.84 -8.78 -11.25
CA LEU A 92 -8.04 -8.88 -10.02
C LEU A 92 -7.04 -7.72 -9.89
N CYS A 93 -6.45 -7.30 -11.02
CA CYS A 93 -5.57 -6.12 -11.04
C CYS A 93 -6.36 -4.84 -10.73
N GLU A 94 -7.57 -4.70 -11.26
CA GLU A 94 -8.45 -3.56 -10.98
C GLU A 94 -8.89 -3.51 -9.51
N VAL A 95 -9.27 -4.65 -8.93
CA VAL A 95 -9.59 -4.74 -7.50
C VAL A 95 -8.40 -4.31 -6.64
N TYR A 96 -7.18 -4.75 -6.97
CA TYR A 96 -5.98 -4.32 -6.26
C TYR A 96 -5.79 -2.81 -6.30
N ILE A 97 -5.91 -2.18 -7.47
CA ILE A 97 -5.76 -0.73 -7.65
C ILE A 97 -6.77 0.02 -6.77
N TRP A 98 -8.04 -0.37 -6.80
CA TRP A 98 -9.07 0.28 -5.97
C TRP A 98 -8.84 0.09 -4.47
N VAL A 99 -8.38 -1.08 -4.04
CA VAL A 99 -8.01 -1.31 -2.63
C VAL A 99 -6.85 -0.40 -2.22
N MET A 100 -5.82 -0.23 -3.06
CA MET A 100 -4.70 0.68 -2.75
C MET A 100 -5.16 2.14 -2.66
N VAL A 101 -6.02 2.60 -3.58
CA VAL A 101 -6.58 3.97 -3.53
C VAL A 101 -7.34 4.20 -2.24
N LEU A 102 -8.23 3.28 -1.85
CA LEU A 102 -8.96 3.37 -0.59
C LEU A 102 -8.02 3.34 0.62
N PHE A 103 -7.01 2.47 0.59
CA PHE A 103 -6.00 2.41 1.64
C PHE A 103 -5.26 3.74 1.80
N TRP A 104 -4.85 4.39 0.71
CA TRP A 104 -4.19 5.71 0.77
C TRP A 104 -5.06 6.77 1.41
N THR A 105 -6.35 6.80 1.05
CA THR A 105 -7.29 7.75 1.67
C THR A 105 -7.42 7.50 3.18
N ALA A 106 -7.51 6.24 3.59
CA ALA A 106 -7.62 5.87 5.01
C ALA A 106 -6.35 6.26 5.80
N ILE A 107 -5.15 5.96 5.29
CA ILE A 107 -3.91 6.31 5.99
C ILE A 107 -3.65 7.82 6.01
N ALA A 108 -4.06 8.56 4.98
CA ALA A 108 -3.95 10.02 4.96
C ALA A 108 -4.85 10.67 6.02
N VAL A 109 -6.09 10.20 6.16
CA VAL A 109 -7.00 10.65 7.22
C VAL A 109 -6.45 10.30 8.59
N LEU A 110 -5.97 9.07 8.78
CA LEU A 110 -5.39 8.64 10.05
C LEU A 110 -4.15 9.47 10.42
N ALA A 111 -3.27 9.75 9.46
CA ALA A 111 -2.10 10.58 9.66
C ALA A 111 -2.50 12.01 10.08
N ALA A 112 -3.51 12.59 9.43
CA ALA A 112 -4.03 13.91 9.80
C ALA A 112 -4.57 13.94 11.23
N VAL A 113 -5.30 12.90 11.64
CA VAL A 113 -5.82 12.76 13.01
C VAL A 113 -4.67 12.67 14.02
N ILE A 114 -3.72 11.74 13.82
CA ILE A 114 -2.58 11.57 14.73
C ILE A 114 -1.76 12.86 14.83
N SER A 115 -1.53 13.53 13.70
CA SER A 115 -0.78 14.80 13.66
C SER A 115 -1.49 15.92 14.41
N ALA A 116 -2.82 16.00 14.30
CA ALA A 116 -3.60 17.00 15.02
C ALA A 116 -3.53 16.76 16.54
N PHE A 117 -3.65 15.51 16.99
CA PHE A 117 -3.49 15.18 18.41
C PHE A 117 -2.08 15.48 18.92
N ALA A 118 -1.04 15.08 18.18
CA ALA A 118 0.35 15.38 18.53
C ALA A 118 0.61 16.90 18.64
N ALA A 119 0.06 17.69 17.72
CA ALA A 119 0.16 19.15 17.76
C ALA A 119 -0.54 19.76 18.98
N LEU A 120 -1.71 19.24 19.36
CA LEU A 120 -2.44 19.67 20.56
C LEU A 120 -1.70 19.32 21.86
N GLU A 121 -0.96 18.21 21.88
CA GLU A 121 -0.13 17.78 23.01
C GLU A 121 1.25 18.47 23.04
N GLY A 122 1.59 19.26 22.02
CA GLY A 122 2.85 20.00 21.92
C GLY A 122 4.02 19.18 21.35
N ASP A 123 3.78 17.96 20.85
CA ASP A 123 4.79 17.16 20.17
C ASP A 123 4.87 17.52 18.68
N VAL A 124 5.62 18.58 18.41
CA VAL A 124 5.84 19.10 17.04
C VAL A 124 6.58 18.09 16.16
N ALA A 125 7.48 17.28 16.74
CA ALA A 125 8.25 16.32 15.98
C ALA A 125 7.33 15.21 15.42
N LEU A 126 6.50 14.62 16.27
CA LEU A 126 5.54 13.61 15.87
C LEU A 126 4.51 14.18 14.87
N ALA A 127 4.02 15.39 15.11
CA ALA A 127 3.07 16.07 14.22
C ALA A 127 3.62 16.31 12.80
N CYS A 128 4.93 16.46 12.64
CA CYS A 128 5.57 16.63 11.33
C CYS A 128 6.05 15.31 10.70
N ILE A 129 6.54 14.36 11.51
CA ILE A 129 7.09 13.09 11.01
C ILE A 129 5.97 12.19 10.48
N VAL A 130 4.84 12.08 11.18
CA VAL A 130 3.71 11.23 10.77
C VAL A 130 3.25 11.52 9.34
N PRO A 131 2.89 12.77 8.95
CA PRO A 131 2.42 13.04 7.60
C PRO A 131 3.53 12.87 6.55
N ALA A 132 4.79 13.19 6.89
CA ALA A 132 5.92 12.98 5.98
C ALA A 132 6.13 11.49 5.67
N VAL A 133 6.11 10.63 6.69
CA VAL A 133 6.23 9.17 6.54
C VAL A 133 5.02 8.62 5.77
N THR A 134 3.80 9.08 6.08
CA THR A 134 2.60 8.67 5.33
C THR A 134 2.69 9.04 3.86
N MET A 135 3.16 10.25 3.52
CA MET A 135 3.34 10.66 2.12
C MET A 135 4.38 9.82 1.39
N LEU A 136 5.48 9.45 2.07
CA LEU A 136 6.47 8.54 1.50
C LEU A 136 5.86 7.16 1.23
N VAL A 137 5.08 6.62 2.16
CA VAL A 137 4.38 5.34 1.98
C VAL A 137 3.39 5.40 0.80
N ILE A 138 2.60 6.47 0.70
CA ILE A 138 1.69 6.69 -0.43
C ILE A 138 2.48 6.76 -1.74
N LEU A 139 3.60 7.48 -1.79
CA LEU A 139 4.39 7.63 -3.01
C LEU A 139 4.98 6.28 -3.48
N VAL A 140 5.54 5.50 -2.57
CA VAL A 140 6.07 4.17 -2.87
C VAL A 140 4.96 3.23 -3.34
N SER A 141 3.82 3.23 -2.64
CA SER A 141 2.66 2.41 -3.00
C SER A 141 2.02 2.84 -4.31
N PHE A 142 2.00 4.14 -4.61
CA PHE A 142 1.55 4.69 -5.87
C PHE A 142 2.40 4.18 -7.02
N TYR A 143 3.73 4.23 -6.88
CA TYR A 143 4.65 3.68 -7.88
C TYR A 143 4.38 2.19 -8.16
N PHE A 144 4.18 1.39 -7.13
CA PHE A 144 3.81 -0.03 -7.29
C PHE A 144 2.46 -0.22 -7.97
N THR A 145 1.48 0.62 -7.63
CA THR A 145 0.15 0.57 -8.25
C THR A 145 0.21 0.95 -9.74
N VAL A 146 1.10 1.86 -10.13
CA VAL A 146 1.37 2.18 -11.55
C VAL A 146 1.95 0.97 -12.30
N ILE A 147 2.85 0.19 -11.68
CA ILE A 147 3.34 -1.07 -12.29
C ILE A 147 2.18 -2.02 -12.56
N VAL A 148 1.28 -2.20 -11.58
CA VAL A 148 0.10 -3.07 -11.72
C VAL A 148 -0.86 -2.54 -12.78
N ALA A 149 -1.12 -1.23 -12.81
CA ALA A 149 -1.96 -0.60 -13.82
C ALA A 149 -1.39 -0.78 -15.24
N ASN A 150 -0.07 -0.66 -15.40
CA ASN A 150 0.60 -0.92 -16.68
C ASN A 150 0.49 -2.39 -17.09
N PHE A 151 0.70 -3.33 -16.16
CA PHE A 151 0.47 -4.76 -16.44
C PHE A 151 -0.98 -5.02 -16.87
N ARG A 152 -1.95 -4.47 -16.14
CA ARG A 152 -3.38 -4.56 -16.45
C ARG A 152 -3.69 -4.13 -17.89
N MET A 153 -3.15 -3.00 -18.33
CA MET A 153 -3.38 -2.49 -19.70
C MET A 153 -2.82 -3.40 -20.80
N THR A 154 -1.92 -4.34 -20.48
CA THR A 154 -1.41 -5.33 -21.43
C THR A 154 -2.22 -6.62 -21.50
N LEU A 155 -3.25 -6.77 -20.65
CA LEU A 155 -4.11 -7.95 -20.62
C LEU A 155 -5.22 -7.84 -21.70
N PRO A 156 -5.65 -8.97 -22.29
CA PRO A 156 -6.64 -9.00 -23.36
C PRO A 156 -8.07 -8.67 -22.94
#